data_AF-A0A2P6WAF5-F1
#
_entry.id   AF-A0A2P6WAF5-F1
#
_cell.length_a   1.000
_cell.length_b   1.000
_cell.length_c   1.000
_cell.angle_alpha   90.00
_cell.angle_beta   90.00
_cell.angle_gamma   90.00
#
_symmetry.space_group_name_H-M   'P 1'
#
loop_
_entity.id
_entity.type
_entity.pdbx_description
1 polymer ?
#
loop_
_entity_poly.entity_id
_entity_poly.type
_entity_poly.pdbx_seq_one_letter_code
_entity_poly.pdbx_strand_id
1 'polypeptide(L)'
;MEVEDIIAKIVEETELEEDELRENIEEKMEEFEGLVSEEGAVHLVAKEHGVQIAEQGDGELKIENVVPEMRKVHIKARVVDISDVNTFERDDDEEDGKV
;
A
#
# COMPACT_ATOMS: atom_id res chain seq x y z
N MET A 1 -0.60 11.27 -0.31
CA MET A 1 -1.19 12.62 -0.30
C MET A 1 -1.44 12.93 1.14
N GLU A 2 -1.29 14.18 1.57
CA GLU A 2 -1.63 14.49 2.97
C GLU A 2 -3.14 14.35 3.14
N VAL A 3 -3.60 14.03 4.35
CA VAL A 3 -5.04 13.84 4.63
C VAL A 3 -5.84 15.08 4.24
N GLU A 4 -5.30 16.27 4.48
CA GLU A 4 -5.92 17.54 4.10
C GLU A 4 -6.10 17.71 2.58
N ASP A 5 -5.14 17.25 1.76
CA ASP A 5 -5.25 17.31 0.29
C ASP A 5 -6.42 16.43 -0.20
N ILE A 6 -6.62 15.30 0.48
CA ILE A 6 -7.67 14.35 0.14
C ILE A 6 -9.03 14.92 0.53
N ILE A 7 -9.15 15.50 1.73
CA ILE A 7 -10.37 16.17 2.21
C ILE A 7 -10.76 17.30 1.25
N ALA A 8 -9.81 18.17 0.87
CA ALA A 8 -10.05 19.26 -0.07
C ALA A 8 -10.57 18.73 -1.42
N LYS A 9 -9.96 17.65 -1.94
CA LYS A 9 -10.41 17.02 -3.19
C LYS A 9 -11.83 16.45 -3.08
N ILE A 10 -12.19 15.84 -1.95
CA ILE A 10 -13.55 15.34 -1.73
C ILE A 10 -14.54 16.50 -1.73
N VAL A 11 -14.25 17.59 -1.01
CA VAL A 11 -15.12 18.78 -0.99
C VAL A 11 -15.26 19.42 -2.39
N GLU A 12 -14.20 19.42 -3.21
CA GLU A 12 -14.26 19.94 -4.58
C GLU A 12 -15.05 19.06 -5.55
N GLU A 13 -14.96 17.73 -5.43
CA GLU A 13 -15.61 16.78 -6.32
C GLU A 13 -17.02 16.36 -5.84
N THR A 14 -17.42 16.75 -4.64
CA THR A 14 -18.72 16.44 -4.04
C THR A 14 -19.47 17.71 -3.64
N GLU A 15 -20.72 17.56 -3.19
CA GLU A 15 -21.54 18.66 -2.68
C GLU A 15 -21.48 18.76 -1.14
N LEU A 16 -20.50 18.10 -0.50
CA LEU A 16 -20.36 18.08 0.96
C LEU A 16 -19.66 19.33 1.48
N GLU A 17 -20.12 19.82 2.63
CA GLU A 17 -19.35 20.80 3.40
C GLU A 17 -18.21 20.11 4.18
N GLU A 18 -17.15 20.85 4.47
CA GLU A 18 -15.97 20.31 5.18
C GLU A 18 -16.35 19.76 6.57
N ASP A 19 -17.25 20.43 7.29
CA ASP A 19 -17.71 20.00 8.62
C ASP A 19 -18.49 18.67 8.53
N GLU A 20 -19.36 18.52 7.54
CA GLU A 20 -20.12 17.28 7.30
C GLU A 20 -19.19 16.13 6.90
N LEU A 21 -18.17 16.41 6.09
CA LEU A 21 -17.16 15.43 5.73
C LEU A 21 -16.36 14.95 6.96
N ARG A 22 -15.98 15.86 7.87
CA ARG A 22 -15.28 15.52 9.11
C ARG A 22 -16.13 14.65 10.04
N GLU A 23 -17.41 14.95 10.16
CA GLU A 23 -18.35 14.14 10.94
C GLU A 23 -18.47 12.72 10.36
N ASN A 24 -18.60 12.60 9.04
CA ASN A 24 -18.61 11.30 8.35
C ASN A 24 -17.32 10.50 8.57
N ILE A 25 -16.15 11.17 8.60
CA ILE A 25 -14.86 10.52 8.87
C ILE A 25 -14.81 9.99 10.32
N GLU A 26 -15.26 10.79 11.30
CA GLU A 26 -15.32 10.37 12.71
C GLU A 26 -16.28 9.20 12.92
N GLU A 27 -17.48 9.27 12.33
CA GLU A 27 -18.44 8.16 12.35
C GLU A 27 -17.83 6.88 11.76
N LYS A 28 -17.08 6.98 10.66
CA LYS A 28 -16.41 5.82 10.06
C LYS A 28 -15.32 5.25 10.96
N MET A 29 -14.55 6.08 11.64
CA MET A 29 -13.55 5.59 12.58
C MET A 29 -14.20 4.85 13.76
N GLU A 30 -15.34 5.34 14.26
CA GLU A 30 -16.12 4.67 15.30
C GLU A 30 -16.78 3.38 14.80
N GLU A 31 -17.35 3.38 13.59
CA GLU A 31 -17.98 2.22 12.95
C GLU A 31 -17.02 1.03 12.89
N PHE A 32 -15.74 1.30 12.58
CA PHE A 32 -14.70 0.28 12.51
C PHE A 32 -13.96 0.08 13.85
N GLU A 33 -14.47 0.58 14.96
CA GLU A 33 -13.90 0.43 16.31
C GLU A 33 -12.40 0.82 16.38
N GLY A 34 -11.98 1.81 15.58
CA GLY A 34 -10.58 2.24 15.49
C GLY A 34 -9.65 1.24 14.77
N LEU A 35 -10.18 0.23 14.08
CA LEU A 35 -9.40 -0.66 13.20
C LEU A 35 -8.91 0.04 11.92
N VAL A 36 -9.47 1.21 11.63
CA VAL A 36 -9.12 2.05 10.48
C VAL A 36 -8.48 3.33 10.99
N SER A 37 -7.36 3.74 10.37
CA SER A 37 -6.71 5.02 10.65
C SER A 37 -7.52 6.18 10.05
N GLU A 38 -7.27 7.41 10.50
CA GLU A 38 -7.88 8.61 9.91
C GLU A 38 -7.70 8.66 8.39
N GLU A 39 -6.49 8.38 7.90
CA GLU A 39 -6.21 8.28 6.46
C GLU A 39 -7.10 7.22 5.78
N GLY A 40 -7.22 6.03 6.37
CA GLY A 40 -8.07 4.98 5.83
C GLY A 40 -9.56 5.35 5.83
N ALA A 41 -10.01 6.04 6.87
CA ALA A 41 -11.39 6.50 6.99
C ALA A 41 -11.72 7.55 5.91
N VAL A 42 -10.81 8.49 5.66
CA VAL A 42 -10.95 9.47 4.57
C VAL A 42 -11.04 8.77 3.20
N HIS A 43 -10.21 7.75 2.96
CA HIS A 43 -10.27 6.97 1.72
C HIS A 43 -11.58 6.18 1.57
N LEU A 44 -12.13 5.66 2.67
CA LEU A 44 -13.43 5.00 2.69
C LEU A 44 -14.55 5.97 2.30
N VAL A 45 -14.60 7.13 2.96
CA VAL A 45 -15.62 8.16 2.69
C VAL A 45 -15.52 8.65 1.24
N ALA A 46 -14.31 8.95 0.75
CA ALA A 46 -14.10 9.33 -0.64
C ALA A 46 -14.66 8.30 -1.64
N LYS A 47 -14.44 7.01 -1.36
CA LYS A 47 -14.93 5.92 -2.21
C LYS A 47 -16.45 5.80 -2.17
N GLU A 48 -17.08 6.05 -1.02
CA GLU A 48 -18.55 6.10 -0.89
C GLU A 48 -19.16 7.23 -1.73
N HIS A 49 -18.46 8.37 -1.82
CA HIS A 49 -18.87 9.51 -2.64
C HIS A 49 -18.35 9.47 -4.10
N GLY A 50 -17.74 8.35 -4.51
CA GLY A 50 -17.28 8.16 -5.90
C GLY A 50 -16.04 8.96 -6.30
N VAL A 51 -15.33 9.54 -5.33
CA VAL A 51 -14.09 10.29 -5.53
C VAL A 51 -12.94 9.30 -5.69
N GLN A 52 -12.30 9.31 -6.86
CA GLN A 52 -11.11 8.50 -7.09
C GLN A 52 -9.88 9.22 -6.53
N ILE A 53 -9.48 8.82 -5.34
CA ILE A 53 -8.15 9.11 -4.82
C ILE A 53 -7.23 8.07 -5.44
N ALA A 54 -6.31 8.51 -6.30
CA ALA A 54 -5.26 7.62 -6.75
C ALA A 54 -4.47 7.19 -5.52
N GLU A 55 -4.52 5.91 -5.17
CA GLU A 55 -3.67 5.35 -4.11
C GLU A 55 -2.24 5.72 -4.48
N GLN A 56 -1.61 6.59 -3.69
CA GLN A 56 -0.18 6.84 -3.81
C GLN A 56 0.53 5.59 -3.29
N GLY A 57 0.53 4.56 -4.13
CA GLY A 57 1.33 3.35 -4.03
C GLY A 57 1.10 2.56 -2.77
N ASP A 58 0.54 1.36 -2.93
CA ASP A 58 0.82 0.21 -2.08
C ASP A 58 2.23 0.33 -1.48
N GLY A 59 2.28 0.46 -0.16
CA GLY A 59 3.46 0.85 0.60
C GLY A 59 4.72 0.19 0.07
N GLU A 60 5.67 1.01 -0.38
CA GLU A 60 6.99 0.54 -0.80
C GLU A 60 7.64 -0.19 0.39
N LEU A 61 7.64 -1.52 0.36
CA LEU A 61 8.23 -2.30 1.44
C LEU A 61 9.75 -2.19 1.31
N LYS A 62 10.40 -1.65 2.35
CA LYS A 62 11.85 -1.71 2.44
C LYS A 62 12.29 -3.17 2.51
N ILE A 63 13.36 -3.50 1.79
CA ILE A 63 13.93 -4.86 1.74
C ILE A 63 14.25 -5.38 3.17
N GLU A 64 14.69 -4.51 4.07
CA GLU A 64 15.00 -4.86 5.47
C GLU A 64 13.80 -5.39 6.27
N ASN A 65 12.57 -5.07 5.85
CA ASN A 65 11.33 -5.40 6.55
C ASN A 65 10.59 -6.60 5.94
N VAL A 66 11.18 -7.27 4.94
CA VAL A 66 10.60 -8.48 4.35
C VAL A 66 10.74 -9.64 5.33
N VAL A 67 9.61 -10.24 5.71
CA VAL A 67 9.58 -11.45 6.56
C VAL A 67 9.00 -12.65 5.77
N PRO A 68 9.33 -13.89 6.18
CA PRO A 68 8.71 -15.08 5.63
C PRO A 68 7.17 -15.01 5.70
N GLU A 69 6.50 -15.73 4.80
CA GLU A 69 5.03 -15.88 4.76
C GLU A 69 4.23 -14.64 4.28
N MET A 70 4.90 -13.52 3.98
CA MET A 70 4.27 -12.39 3.29
C MET A 70 3.75 -12.79 1.90
N ARG A 71 2.56 -12.29 1.53
CA ARG A 71 1.95 -12.50 0.20
C ARG A 71 1.85 -11.17 -0.53
N LYS A 72 2.11 -11.16 -1.85
CA LYS A 72 2.04 -9.97 -2.73
C LYS A 72 2.93 -8.81 -2.25
N VAL A 73 4.24 -9.00 -2.29
CA VAL A 73 5.21 -7.99 -1.87
C VAL A 73 5.61 -7.10 -3.05
N HIS A 74 5.51 -5.78 -2.87
CA HIS A 74 5.94 -4.77 -3.82
C HIS A 74 7.19 -4.05 -3.29
N ILE A 75 8.30 -4.11 -4.03
CA ILE A 75 9.60 -3.53 -3.63
C ILE A 75 10.14 -2.69 -4.79
N LYS A 76 10.64 -1.49 -4.46
CA LYS A 76 11.43 -0.67 -5.38
C LYS A 76 12.89 -0.69 -4.91
N ALA A 77 13.78 -1.19 -5.77
CA ALA A 77 15.18 -1.38 -5.44
C ALA A 77 16.11 -0.99 -6.59
N ARG A 78 17.38 -0.77 -6.27
CA ARG A 78 18.46 -0.56 -7.24
C ARG A 78 19.43 -1.74 -7.16
N VAL A 79 19.75 -2.34 -8.31
CA VAL A 79 20.80 -3.36 -8.41
C VAL A 79 22.15 -2.71 -8.14
N VAL A 80 22.88 -3.25 -7.16
CA VAL A 80 24.22 -2.74 -6.78
C VAL A 80 25.32 -3.54 -7.46
N ASP A 81 25.13 -4.85 -7.60
CA ASP A 81 26.12 -5.79 -8.17
C ASP A 81 25.39 -7.01 -8.77
N ILE A 82 26.03 -7.68 -9.74
CA ILE A 82 25.57 -8.94 -10.35
C ILE A 82 26.76 -9.91 -10.35
N SER A 83 26.66 -10.97 -9.55
CA SER A 83 27.67 -12.03 -9.46
C SER A 83 27.47 -13.12 -10.51
N ASP A 84 28.53 -13.88 -10.77
CA ASP A 84 28.48 -15.09 -11.60
C ASP A 84 27.60 -16.19 -10.98
N VAL A 85 27.03 -17.03 -11.83
CA VAL A 85 26.22 -18.19 -11.44
C VAL A 85 27.12 -19.24 -10.79
N ASN A 86 26.74 -19.73 -9.61
CA ASN A 86 27.49 -20.77 -8.93
C ASN A 86 27.04 -22.14 -9.45
N THR A 87 27.97 -23.04 -9.75
CA THR A 87 27.67 -24.40 -10.19
C THR A 87 28.02 -25.43 -9.12
N PHE A 88 27.22 -26.49 -8.99
CA PHE A 88 27.46 -27.59 -8.05
C PHE A 88 27.10 -28.95 -8.67
N GLU A 89 27.86 -29.98 -8.32
CA GLU A 89 27.62 -31.34 -8.79
C GLU A 89 26.37 -31.94 -8.14
N ARG A 90 25.52 -32.62 -8.92
CA ARG A 90 24.35 -33.36 -8.43
C ARG A 90 24.60 -34.85 -8.58
N ASP A 91 24.31 -35.62 -7.54
CA ASP A 91 24.52 -37.08 -7.54
C ASP A 91 23.66 -37.84 -8.58
N ASP A 92 22.56 -37.25 -9.05
CA ASP A 92 21.53 -37.92 -9.85
C ASP A 92 21.39 -37.38 -11.30
N ASP A 93 22.21 -36.42 -11.73
CA ASP A 93 22.08 -35.75 -13.04
C ASP A 93 23.41 -35.70 -13.84
N GLU A 94 23.32 -35.78 -15.17
CA GLU A 94 24.46 -35.63 -16.09
C GLU A 94 24.93 -34.16 -16.25
N GLU A 95 24.16 -33.19 -15.71
CA GLU A 95 24.48 -31.76 -15.76
C GLU A 95 24.66 -31.14 -14.36
N ASP A 96 25.64 -30.24 -14.25
CA ASP A 96 25.89 -29.46 -13.03
C ASP A 96 24.67 -28.58 -12.67
N GLY A 97 24.27 -28.62 -11.40
CA GLY A 97 23.28 -27.72 -10.83
C GLY A 97 23.80 -26.27 -10.81
N LYS A 98 22.89 -25.29 -10.91
CA LYS A 98 23.20 -23.86 -10.95
C LYS A 98 22.39 -23.09 -9.90
N VAL A 99 22.99 -22.14 -9.19
CA VAL A 99 22.35 -21.19 -8.25
C VAL A 99 22.85 -19.76 -8.40
#